data_AF-A0A5D3AWP3-F1
#
_entry.id   AF-A0A5D3AWP3-F1
#
_cell.length_a   1.000
_cell.length_b   1.000
_cell.length_c   1.000
_cell.angle_alpha   90.00
_cell.angle_beta   90.00
_cell.angle_gamma   90.00
#
_symmetry.space_group_name_H-M   'P 1'
#
loop_
_entity.id
_entity.type
_entity.pdbx_description
1 polymer ?
#
loop_
_entity_poly.entity_id
_entity_poly.type
_entity_poly.pdbx_seq_one_letter_code
_entity_poly.pdbx_strand_id
1 'polypeptide(L)'
;MLAQITAAAQVEREMGTIPFLITYTLGGIYGFVLGGNFSRVGVPSVGASGALFATNACVLVDLVLHWRYEERPKLKAFLLFLEFAIGFAIGYIPNAVDGLAHLGGWAMGILCGIILYPSISETNRHKYIVWGCRVVALVLVIVAMVTTIKNFYTDDPNAACEWCKFLSCIPTSSNEHCTGTGITTTNSTTTTKRSWDLF
;
A
#
# COMPACT_ATOMS: atom_id res chain seq x y z
N MET A 1 -7.27 3.89 14.04
CA MET A 1 -6.00 4.24 14.72
C MET A 1 -5.89 3.62 16.12
N LEU A 2 -6.69 4.01 17.13
CA LEU A 2 -6.60 3.41 18.48
C LEU A 2 -6.82 1.89 18.54
N ALA A 3 -7.86 1.38 17.86
CA ALA A 3 -8.12 -0.07 17.77
C ALA A 3 -7.03 -0.83 16.98
N GLN A 4 -6.40 -0.17 16.01
CA GLN A 4 -5.28 -0.75 15.27
C GLN A 4 -3.98 -0.77 16.09
N ILE A 5 -3.78 0.15 17.05
CA ILE A 5 -2.63 0.10 17.96
C ILE A 5 -2.74 -1.12 18.89
N THR A 6 -3.95 -1.40 19.40
CA THR A 6 -4.16 -2.61 20.22
C THR A 6 -4.00 -3.89 19.41
N ALA A 7 -4.46 -3.91 18.16
CA ALA A 7 -4.27 -5.05 17.26
C ALA A 7 -2.80 -5.22 16.85
N ALA A 8 -2.09 -4.12 16.59
CA ALA A 8 -0.65 -4.14 16.29
C ALA A 8 0.16 -4.72 17.45
N ALA A 9 -0.17 -4.33 18.68
CA ALA A 9 0.46 -4.90 19.87
C ALA A 9 0.18 -6.41 20.03
N GLN A 10 -0.99 -6.90 19.58
CA GLN A 10 -1.30 -8.33 19.55
C GLN A 10 -0.48 -9.05 18.48
N VAL A 11 -0.45 -8.52 17.24
CA VAL A 11 0.36 -9.06 16.13
C VAL A 11 1.84 -9.10 16.51
N GLU A 12 2.37 -8.07 17.17
CA GLU A 12 3.76 -8.07 17.62
C GLU A 12 4.04 -9.19 18.64
N ARG A 13 3.11 -9.43 19.57
CA ARG A 13 3.26 -10.48 20.58
C ARG A 13 3.18 -11.88 19.97
N GLU A 14 2.37 -12.07 18.93
CA GLU A 14 2.18 -13.37 18.28
C GLU A 14 3.27 -13.68 17.26
N MET A 15 3.64 -12.68 16.43
CA MET A 15 4.67 -12.84 15.40
C MET A 15 6.09 -12.68 15.94
N GLY A 16 6.23 -12.00 17.09
CA GLY A 16 7.50 -11.55 17.64
C GLY A 16 7.91 -10.17 17.14
N THR A 17 8.70 -9.45 17.94
CA THR A 17 9.12 -8.07 17.67
C THR A 17 9.94 -7.92 16.38
N ILE A 18 10.89 -8.82 16.11
CA ILE A 18 11.75 -8.70 14.91
C ILE A 18 10.95 -8.87 13.63
N PRO A 19 10.14 -9.93 13.46
CA PRO A 19 9.31 -10.05 12.27
C PRO A 19 8.31 -8.90 12.13
N PHE A 20 7.71 -8.44 13.23
CA PHE A 20 6.76 -7.34 13.20
C PHE A 20 7.41 -6.05 12.69
N LEU A 21 8.60 -5.72 13.20
CA LEU A 21 9.37 -4.57 12.74
C LEU A 21 9.67 -4.65 11.24
N ILE A 22 10.10 -5.83 10.75
CA ILE A 22 10.36 -6.05 9.32
C ILE A 22 9.10 -5.78 8.50
N THR A 23 7.97 -6.37 8.85
CA THR A 23 6.72 -6.17 8.10
C THR A 23 6.23 -4.74 8.16
N TYR A 24 6.34 -4.09 9.33
CA TYR A 24 5.93 -2.70 9.52
C TYR A 24 6.77 -1.76 8.65
N THR A 25 8.09 -1.91 8.66
CA THR A 25 9.01 -1.08 7.88
C THR A 25 8.89 -1.36 6.37
N LEU A 26 8.89 -2.64 5.95
CA LEU A 26 8.76 -3.00 4.54
C LEU A 26 7.41 -2.58 3.96
N GLY A 27 6.32 -2.77 4.71
CA GLY A 27 4.99 -2.33 4.33
C GLY A 27 4.89 -0.82 4.16
N GLY A 28 5.48 -0.05 5.07
CA GLY A 28 5.58 1.41 4.95
C GLY A 28 6.38 1.85 3.73
N ILE A 29 7.59 1.32 3.54
CA ILE A 29 8.46 1.66 2.39
C ILE A 29 7.77 1.31 1.07
N TYR A 30 7.27 0.08 0.93
CA TYR A 30 6.64 -0.35 -0.31
C TYR A 30 5.34 0.42 -0.60
N GLY A 31 4.57 0.77 0.44
CA GLY A 31 3.41 1.66 0.29
C GLY A 31 3.81 2.99 -0.36
N PHE A 32 4.85 3.65 0.13
CA PHE A 32 5.32 4.90 -0.47
C PHE A 32 5.94 4.73 -1.85
N VAL A 33 6.72 3.67 -2.08
CA VAL A 33 7.28 3.39 -3.41
C VAL A 33 6.16 3.19 -4.43
N LEU A 34 5.12 2.41 -4.09
CA LEU A 34 3.99 2.17 -4.98
C LEU A 34 3.18 3.46 -5.22
N GLY A 35 2.94 4.24 -4.16
CA GLY A 35 2.30 5.56 -4.26
C GLY A 35 3.08 6.52 -5.16
N GLY A 36 4.39 6.65 -4.94
CA GLY A 36 5.25 7.54 -5.72
C GLY A 36 5.37 7.16 -7.21
N ASN A 37 5.20 5.88 -7.54
CA ASN A 37 5.22 5.41 -8.93
C ASN A 37 3.97 5.80 -9.73
N PHE A 38 2.79 5.70 -9.11
CA PHE A 38 1.51 5.76 -9.83
C PHE A 38 0.60 6.92 -9.40
N SER A 39 0.99 7.69 -8.38
CA SER A 39 0.28 8.91 -7.99
C SER A 39 0.56 10.08 -8.92
N ARG A 40 -0.27 11.13 -8.81
CA ARG A 40 -0.15 12.35 -9.62
C ARG A 40 1.07 13.15 -9.17
N VAL A 41 1.83 13.73 -10.10
CA VAL A 41 3.05 14.47 -9.75
C VAL A 41 2.70 15.77 -9.02
N GLY A 42 3.50 16.13 -8.01
CA GLY A 42 3.37 17.40 -7.27
C GLY A 42 2.58 17.35 -5.96
N VAL A 43 2.05 16.19 -5.55
CA VAL A 43 1.42 16.00 -4.24
C VAL A 43 2.34 15.20 -3.31
N PRO A 44 2.97 15.84 -2.30
CA PRO A 44 3.78 15.11 -1.33
C PRO A 44 2.90 14.22 -0.45
N SER A 45 3.27 12.94 -0.30
CA SER A 45 2.62 11.98 0.60
C SER A 45 3.55 11.63 1.75
N VAL A 46 3.08 11.78 2.98
CA VAL A 46 3.79 11.38 4.20
C VAL A 46 2.79 10.80 5.20
N GLY A 47 3.20 9.76 5.93
CA GLY A 47 2.31 9.12 6.91
C GLY A 47 2.78 7.75 7.37
N ALA A 48 2.24 7.30 8.51
CA ALA A 48 2.46 5.92 9.00
C ALA A 48 1.43 4.93 8.44
N SER A 49 0.46 5.40 7.65
CA SER A 49 -0.72 4.63 7.28
C SER A 49 -0.40 3.40 6.43
N GLY A 50 0.58 3.46 5.53
CA GLY A 50 1.03 2.28 4.76
C GLY A 50 1.47 1.11 5.67
N ALA A 51 2.20 1.41 6.74
CA ALA A 51 2.61 0.41 7.72
C ALA A 51 1.44 -0.10 8.58
N LEU A 52 0.44 0.75 8.85
CA LEU A 52 -0.77 0.34 9.56
C LEU A 52 -1.63 -0.61 8.72
N PHE A 53 -1.78 -0.35 7.41
CA PHE A 53 -2.46 -1.29 6.51
C PHE A 53 -1.68 -2.58 6.32
N ALA A 54 -0.34 -2.55 6.40
CA ALA A 54 0.46 -3.77 6.45
C ALA A 54 0.19 -4.60 7.73
N THR A 55 0.01 -3.92 8.87
CA THR A 55 -0.37 -4.58 10.13
C THR A 55 -1.79 -5.14 10.07
N ASN A 56 -2.74 -4.40 9.50
CA ASN A 56 -4.11 -4.87 9.25
C ASN A 56 -4.13 -6.13 8.36
N ALA A 57 -3.28 -6.16 7.33
CA ALA A 57 -3.08 -7.35 6.49
C ALA A 57 -2.51 -8.55 7.28
N CYS A 58 -1.60 -8.32 8.23
CA CYS A 58 -1.09 -9.40 9.09
C CYS A 58 -2.19 -10.00 9.96
N VAL A 59 -3.07 -9.17 10.54
CA VAL A 59 -4.25 -9.65 11.29
C VAL A 59 -5.16 -10.49 10.38
N LEU A 60 -5.34 -10.06 9.12
CA LEU A 60 -6.11 -10.84 8.15
C LEU A 60 -5.44 -12.19 7.83
N VAL A 61 -4.13 -12.23 7.64
CA VAL A 61 -3.38 -13.48 7.39
C VAL A 61 -3.49 -14.42 8.58
N ASP A 62 -3.31 -13.91 9.80
CA ASP A 62 -3.48 -14.69 11.02
C ASP A 62 -4.89 -15.29 11.11
N LEU A 63 -5.92 -14.47 10.90
CA LEU A 63 -7.31 -14.91 10.89
C LEU A 63 -7.59 -16.02 9.85
N VAL A 64 -6.95 -15.96 8.68
CA VAL A 64 -7.05 -16.99 7.65
C VAL A 64 -6.35 -18.29 8.06
N LEU A 65 -5.19 -18.20 8.70
CA LEU A 65 -4.45 -19.37 9.19
C LEU A 65 -5.18 -20.07 10.34
N HIS A 66 -5.84 -19.31 11.22
CA HIS A 66 -6.53 -19.81 12.41
C HIS A 66 -8.06 -19.79 12.29
N TRP A 67 -8.60 -19.77 11.06
CA TRP A 67 -10.03 -19.56 10.76
C TRP A 67 -11.01 -20.49 11.51
N ARG A 68 -10.57 -21.70 11.88
CA ARG A 68 -11.41 -22.68 12.60
C ARG A 68 -11.51 -22.46 14.11
N TYR A 69 -10.55 -21.75 14.71
CA TYR A 69 -10.50 -21.54 16.16
C TYR A 69 -11.18 -20.24 16.59
N GLU A 70 -11.50 -19.39 15.63
CA GLU A 70 -12.14 -18.12 15.87
C GLU A 70 -13.66 -18.27 15.95
N GLU A 71 -14.29 -17.63 16.94
CA GLU A 71 -15.74 -17.73 17.19
C GLU A 71 -16.57 -17.07 16.07
N ARG A 72 -16.03 -16.03 15.40
CA ARG A 72 -16.73 -15.24 14.35
C ARG A 72 -15.81 -14.79 13.21
N PRO A 73 -15.18 -15.72 12.46
CA PRO A 73 -14.12 -15.39 11.52
C PRO A 73 -14.64 -14.58 10.32
N LYS A 74 -15.83 -14.90 9.81
CA LYS A 74 -16.44 -14.19 8.67
C LYS A 74 -16.69 -12.72 8.97
N LEU A 75 -17.20 -12.40 10.16
CA LEU A 75 -17.48 -11.03 10.56
C LEU A 75 -16.18 -10.25 10.77
N LYS A 76 -15.19 -10.84 11.46
CA LYS A 76 -13.86 -10.22 11.64
C LYS A 76 -13.19 -9.94 10.29
N ALA A 77 -13.17 -10.92 9.39
CA ALA A 77 -12.59 -10.77 8.06
C ALA A 77 -13.32 -9.68 7.24
N PHE A 78 -14.66 -9.67 7.30
CA PHE A 78 -15.46 -8.64 6.65
C PHE A 78 -15.15 -7.25 7.18
N LEU A 79 -15.05 -7.07 8.50
CA LEU A 79 -14.74 -5.78 9.11
C LEU A 79 -13.31 -5.30 8.77
N LEU A 80 -12.32 -6.20 8.82
CA LEU A 80 -10.93 -5.89 8.43
C LEU A 80 -10.80 -5.50 6.96
N PHE A 81 -11.53 -6.20 6.09
CA PHE A 81 -11.59 -5.87 4.66
C PHE A 81 -12.36 -4.57 4.41
N LEU A 82 -13.46 -4.34 5.12
CA LEU A 82 -14.23 -3.09 5.03
C LEU A 82 -13.39 -1.89 5.46
N GLU A 83 -12.59 -2.02 6.52
CA GLU A 83 -11.64 -0.96 6.95
C GLU A 83 -10.61 -0.67 5.87
N PHE A 84 -10.04 -1.71 5.25
CA PHE A 84 -9.16 -1.55 4.09
C PHE A 84 -9.87 -0.88 2.92
N ALA A 85 -11.08 -1.33 2.56
CA ALA A 85 -11.83 -0.80 1.43
C ALA A 85 -12.21 0.67 1.62
N ILE A 86 -12.62 1.07 2.83
CA ILE A 86 -12.90 2.48 3.15
C ILE A 86 -11.61 3.30 3.08
N GLY A 87 -10.52 2.83 3.67
CA GLY A 87 -9.21 3.50 3.63
C GLY A 87 -8.65 3.65 2.21
N PHE A 88 -8.90 2.67 1.35
CA PHE A 88 -8.55 2.72 -0.06
C PHE A 88 -9.49 3.63 -0.85
N ALA A 89 -10.80 3.58 -0.57
CA ALA A 89 -11.82 4.41 -1.23
C ALA A 89 -11.59 5.92 -1.01
N ILE A 90 -11.17 6.31 0.20
CA ILE A 90 -10.78 7.69 0.52
C ILE A 90 -9.62 8.17 -0.37
N GLY A 91 -8.76 7.25 -0.80
CA GLY A 91 -7.66 7.54 -1.72
C GLY A 91 -8.07 7.90 -3.14
N TYR A 92 -9.34 7.71 -3.54
CA TYR A 92 -9.85 8.17 -4.82
C TYR A 92 -10.29 9.64 -4.81
N ILE A 93 -10.25 10.30 -3.65
CA ILE A 93 -10.51 11.73 -3.54
C ILE A 93 -9.40 12.49 -4.28
N PRO A 94 -9.74 13.50 -5.11
CA PRO A 94 -8.74 14.27 -5.85
C PRO A 94 -7.70 14.88 -4.89
N ASN A 95 -6.43 14.74 -5.25
CA ASN A 95 -5.25 15.16 -4.49
C ASN A 95 -4.88 14.29 -3.26
N ALA A 96 -5.57 13.17 -3.03
CA ALA A 96 -5.19 12.21 -2.00
C ALA A 96 -4.19 11.17 -2.57
N VAL A 97 -3.02 11.09 -1.96
CA VAL A 97 -1.93 10.17 -2.31
C VAL A 97 -1.97 8.86 -1.53
N ASP A 98 -2.79 8.83 -0.48
CA ASP A 98 -2.73 7.79 0.54
C ASP A 98 -3.36 6.47 0.09
N GLY A 99 -4.23 6.46 -0.92
CA GLY A 99 -4.88 5.24 -1.43
C GLY A 99 -3.93 4.19 -1.96
N LEU A 100 -3.02 4.58 -2.86
CA LEU A 100 -2.00 3.68 -3.39
C LEU A 100 -1.03 3.21 -2.31
N ALA A 101 -0.70 4.09 -1.35
CA ALA A 101 0.15 3.72 -0.23
C ALA A 101 -0.53 2.71 0.71
N HIS A 102 -1.85 2.83 0.92
CA HIS A 102 -2.66 1.86 1.66
C HIS A 102 -2.72 0.51 0.94
N LEU A 103 -2.94 0.51 -0.38
CA LEU A 103 -2.95 -0.70 -1.21
C LEU A 103 -1.59 -1.40 -1.20
N GLY A 104 -0.50 -0.64 -1.39
CA GLY A 104 0.86 -1.17 -1.36
C GLY A 104 1.20 -1.75 0.01
N GLY A 105 0.93 -1.00 1.08
CA GLY A 105 1.14 -1.47 2.45
C GLY A 105 0.36 -2.74 2.78
N TRP A 106 -0.92 -2.80 2.41
CA TRP A 106 -1.76 -3.98 2.60
C TRP A 106 -1.24 -5.20 1.82
N ALA A 107 -0.89 -5.03 0.53
CA ALA A 107 -0.34 -6.10 -0.30
C ALA A 107 1.00 -6.63 0.25
N MET A 108 1.92 -5.74 0.61
CA MET A 108 3.21 -6.12 1.21
C MET A 108 3.01 -6.80 2.58
N GLY A 109 2.05 -6.34 3.38
CA GLY A 109 1.68 -6.94 4.65
C GLY A 109 1.14 -8.37 4.50
N ILE A 110 0.33 -8.67 3.47
CA ILE A 110 -0.13 -10.05 3.21
C ILE A 110 1.06 -10.95 2.90
N LEU A 111 1.95 -10.52 2.01
CA LEU A 111 3.12 -11.31 1.62
C LEU A 111 4.06 -11.54 2.81
N CYS A 112 4.38 -10.50 3.56
CA CYS A 112 5.23 -10.59 4.74
C CYS A 112 4.57 -11.44 5.85
N GLY A 113 3.26 -11.31 6.05
CA GLY A 113 2.48 -12.16 6.97
C GLY A 113 2.58 -13.63 6.61
N ILE A 114 2.45 -14.00 5.32
CA ILE A 114 2.61 -15.40 4.89
C ILE A 114 4.03 -15.93 5.19
N ILE A 115 5.06 -15.10 4.98
CA ILE A 115 6.47 -15.46 5.19
C ILE A 115 6.79 -15.64 6.67
N LEU A 116 6.38 -14.67 7.48
CA LEU A 116 6.90 -14.45 8.83
C LEU A 116 5.98 -14.96 9.95
N TYR A 117 4.67 -15.05 9.70
CA TYR A 117 3.72 -15.44 10.74
C TYR A 117 3.89 -16.93 11.08
N PRO A 118 4.01 -17.30 12.37
CA PRO A 118 4.21 -18.69 12.77
C PRO A 118 2.97 -19.53 12.40
N SER A 119 3.18 -20.58 11.60
CA SER A 119 2.12 -21.51 11.21
C SER A 119 2.35 -22.87 11.88
N ILE A 120 1.43 -23.31 12.72
CA ILE A 120 1.49 -24.64 13.35
C ILE A 120 0.95 -25.66 12.34
N SER A 121 1.83 -26.47 11.75
CA SER A 121 1.45 -27.46 10.74
C SER A 121 1.32 -28.86 11.35
N GLU A 122 0.09 -29.34 11.48
CA GLU A 122 -0.20 -30.68 12.01
C GLU A 122 0.13 -31.82 11.03
N THR A 123 0.18 -31.52 9.72
CA THR A 123 0.41 -32.53 8.67
C THR A 123 1.56 -32.16 7.75
N ASN A 124 2.30 -33.16 7.25
CA ASN A 124 3.38 -32.96 6.28
C ASN A 124 2.90 -32.26 5.00
N ARG A 125 1.69 -32.57 4.53
CA ARG A 125 1.09 -31.91 3.36
C ARG A 125 0.89 -30.41 3.60
N HIS A 126 0.36 -30.04 4.77
CA HIS A 126 0.20 -28.63 5.14
C HIS A 126 1.55 -27.91 5.24
N LYS A 127 2.56 -28.57 5.83
CA LYS A 127 3.93 -28.05 5.92
C LYS A 127 4.53 -27.72 4.55
N TYR A 128 4.43 -28.64 3.57
CA TYR A 128 4.95 -28.41 2.21
C TYR A 128 4.20 -27.29 1.49
N ILE A 129 2.86 -27.21 1.63
CA ILE A 129 2.06 -26.14 1.04
C ILE A 129 2.46 -24.79 1.61
N VAL A 130 2.53 -24.65 2.94
CA VAL A 130 2.91 -23.39 3.58
C VAL A 130 4.32 -22.98 3.19
N TRP A 131 5.28 -23.92 3.20
CA TRP A 131 6.65 -23.62 2.79
C TRP A 131 6.74 -23.18 1.33
N GLY A 132 5.98 -23.83 0.44
CA GLY A 132 5.83 -23.40 -0.95
C GLY A 132 5.26 -21.99 -1.07
N CYS A 133 4.18 -21.68 -0.37
CA CYS A 133 3.60 -20.34 -0.32
C CYS A 133 4.59 -19.29 0.20
N ARG A 134 5.42 -19.63 1.20
CA ARG A 134 6.46 -18.74 1.73
C ARG A 134 7.55 -18.43 0.71
N VAL A 135 8.03 -19.43 -0.03
CA VAL A 135 9.03 -19.23 -1.09
C VAL A 135 8.46 -18.36 -2.20
N VAL A 136 7.23 -18.63 -2.64
CA VAL A 136 6.55 -17.81 -3.66
C VAL A 136 6.36 -16.38 -3.16
N ALA A 137 5.89 -16.18 -1.94
CA ALA A 137 5.71 -14.86 -1.35
C ALA A 137 7.03 -14.09 -1.26
N LEU A 138 8.13 -14.76 -0.87
CA LEU A 138 9.46 -14.14 -0.81
C LEU A 138 9.92 -13.64 -2.19
N VAL A 139 9.75 -14.46 -3.23
CA VAL A 139 10.07 -14.06 -4.61
C VAL A 139 9.21 -12.87 -5.04
N LEU A 140 7.90 -12.89 -4.74
CA LEU A 140 7.00 -11.79 -5.08
C LEU A 140 7.38 -10.48 -4.37
N VAL A 141 7.78 -10.53 -3.10
CA VAL A 141 8.25 -9.33 -2.36
C VAL A 141 9.47 -8.73 -3.03
N ILE A 142 10.47 -9.55 -3.37
CA ILE A 142 11.71 -9.07 -3.99
C ILE A 142 11.42 -8.50 -5.38
N VAL A 143 10.67 -9.22 -6.21
CA VAL A 143 10.32 -8.78 -7.57
C VAL A 143 9.54 -7.47 -7.51
N ALA A 144 8.48 -7.40 -6.69
CA ALA A 144 7.64 -6.21 -6.57
C ALA A 144 8.45 -4.99 -6.10
N MET A 145 9.32 -5.15 -5.10
CA MET A 145 10.15 -4.06 -4.61
C MET A 145 11.16 -3.59 -5.67
N VAL A 146 11.85 -4.52 -6.34
CA VAL A 146 12.85 -4.17 -7.35
C VAL A 146 12.23 -3.52 -8.59
N THR A 147 11.10 -4.03 -9.09
CA THR A 147 10.44 -3.47 -10.28
C THR A 147 9.89 -2.09 -10.02
N THR A 148 9.22 -1.88 -8.88
CA THR A 148 8.65 -0.57 -8.53
C THR A 148 9.74 0.47 -8.21
N ILE A 149 10.84 0.08 -7.56
CA ILE A 149 11.97 1.00 -7.37
C ILE A 149 12.61 1.37 -8.72
N LYS A 150 12.84 0.41 -9.62
CA LYS A 150 13.38 0.72 -10.95
C LYS A 150 12.46 1.64 -11.75
N ASN A 151 11.15 1.38 -11.68
CA ASN A 151 10.14 2.19 -12.35
C ASN A 151 10.02 3.60 -11.73
N PHE A 152 10.37 3.76 -10.45
CA PHE A 152 10.40 5.07 -9.80
C PHE A 152 11.51 5.98 -10.36
N TYR A 153 12.64 5.39 -10.80
CA TYR A 153 13.77 6.12 -11.36
C TYR A 153 13.74 6.24 -12.89
N THR A 154 12.70 5.73 -13.56
CA THR A 154 12.50 5.93 -15.00
C THR A 154 11.72 7.20 -15.28
N ASP A 155 12.04 7.85 -16.41
CA ASP A 155 11.47 9.16 -16.78
C ASP A 155 9.93 9.13 -16.99
N ASP A 156 9.36 7.99 -17.39
CA ASP A 156 7.92 7.79 -17.59
C ASP A 156 7.35 6.59 -16.80
N PRO A 157 7.01 6.76 -15.50
CA PRO A 157 6.47 5.68 -14.65
C PRO A 157 5.16 5.07 -15.16
N ASN A 158 4.38 5.85 -15.93
CA ASN A 158 3.09 5.45 -16.48
C ASN A 158 3.22 4.61 -17.77
N ALA A 159 4.39 4.58 -18.42
CA ALA A 159 4.61 3.77 -19.62
C ALA A 159 4.59 2.26 -19.30
N ALA A 160 4.87 1.88 -18.05
CA ALA A 160 4.81 0.50 -17.59
C ALA A 160 3.37 -0.04 -17.49
N CYS A 161 2.35 0.83 -17.41
CA CYS A 161 0.98 0.43 -17.15
C CYS A 161 -0.03 1.54 -17.50
N GLU A 162 -0.69 1.42 -18.66
CA GLU A 162 -1.69 2.40 -19.13
C GLU A 162 -2.89 2.56 -18.17
N TRP A 163 -3.27 1.50 -17.45
CA TRP A 163 -4.41 1.51 -16.54
C TRP A 163 -4.07 1.99 -15.12
N CYS A 164 -2.78 2.07 -14.76
CA CYS A 164 -2.34 2.42 -13.40
C CYS A 164 -2.72 3.84 -13.01
N LYS A 165 -2.94 4.71 -13.99
CA LYS A 165 -3.46 6.07 -13.80
C LYS A 165 -4.86 6.12 -13.18
N PHE A 166 -5.68 5.09 -13.42
CA PHE A 166 -7.04 5.01 -12.89
C PHE A 166 -7.09 4.52 -11.44
N LEU A 167 -5.97 4.07 -10.86
CA LEU A 167 -5.92 3.67 -9.45
C LEU A 167 -5.92 4.88 -8.52
N SER A 168 -5.41 6.03 -8.98
CA SER A 168 -5.36 7.28 -8.19
C SER A 168 -6.42 8.30 -8.59
N CYS A 169 -7.20 8.05 -9.62
CA CYS A 169 -8.12 9.03 -10.15
C CYS A 169 -9.31 8.35 -10.84
N ILE A 170 -10.52 8.76 -10.47
CA ILE A 170 -11.74 8.36 -11.17
C ILE A 170 -11.86 9.26 -12.42
N PRO A 171 -12.06 8.68 -13.62
CA PRO A 171 -12.18 9.45 -14.84
C PRO A 171 -13.51 10.22 -14.87
N THR A 172 -13.48 11.46 -14.36
CA THR A 172 -14.58 12.42 -14.45
C THR A 172 -14.25 13.55 -15.42
N SER A 173 -15.28 14.19 -15.98
CA SER A 173 -15.13 15.35 -16.86
C SER A 173 -14.47 16.55 -16.17
N SER A 174 -14.56 16.62 -14.84
CA SER A 174 -13.93 17.67 -14.02
C SER A 174 -12.41 17.57 -13.93
N ASN A 175 -11.84 16.38 -14.16
CA ASN A 175 -10.42 16.10 -14.00
C ASN A 175 -9.76 15.65 -15.32
N GLU A 176 -10.38 16.03 -16.45
CA GLU A 176 -9.95 15.68 -17.81
C GLU A 176 -9.70 14.18 -17.98
N HIS A 177 -10.59 13.30 -17.50
CA HIS A 177 -10.39 11.84 -17.58
C HIS A 177 -9.03 11.35 -17.02
N CYS A 178 -8.51 12.07 -16.04
CA CYS A 178 -7.19 11.83 -15.47
C CYS A 178 -6.05 11.99 -16.49
N THR A 179 -6.20 12.65 -17.64
CA THR A 179 -5.17 12.70 -18.69
C THR A 179 -3.97 13.60 -18.38
N GLY A 180 -4.02 14.50 -17.40
CA GLY A 180 -2.91 15.37 -17.02
C GLY A 180 -1.99 14.82 -15.91
N THR A 181 -0.72 15.22 -15.91
CA THR A 181 0.24 14.99 -14.82
C THR A 181 -0.10 15.78 -13.54
N GLY A 182 -1.11 16.65 -13.55
CA GLY A 182 -1.44 17.51 -12.39
C GLY A 182 -0.58 18.78 -12.32
N ILE A 183 0.40 18.93 -13.22
CA ILE A 183 1.04 20.20 -13.50
C ILE A 183 0.21 20.91 -14.55
N THR A 184 -0.69 21.78 -14.13
CA THR A 184 -1.19 22.83 -15.01
C THR A 184 -0.06 23.84 -15.13
N THR A 185 0.81 23.69 -16.13
CA THR A 185 1.69 24.79 -16.54
C THR A 185 0.79 25.85 -17.14
N THR A 186 0.29 26.77 -16.32
CA THR A 186 -0.26 28.01 -16.85
C THR A 186 0.92 28.69 -17.54
N ASN A 187 1.01 28.57 -18.86
CA ASN A 187 1.78 29.49 -19.68
C ASN A 187 1.09 30.85 -19.56
N SER A 188 1.23 31.49 -18.41
CA SER A 188 0.94 32.90 -18.26
C SER A 188 2.04 33.61 -19.05
N THR A 189 1.75 33.95 -20.31
CA THR A 189 2.34 35.12 -20.95
C THR A 189 1.89 36.35 -20.16
N THR A 190 2.41 36.50 -18.95
CA THR A 190 2.32 37.74 -18.20
C THR A 190 3.50 38.57 -18.67
N THR A 191 3.22 39.60 -19.45
CA THR A 191 4.13 40.71 -19.71
C THR A 191 4.33 41.47 -18.40
N THR A 192 4.98 40.85 -17.41
CA THR A 192 5.26 41.47 -16.12
C THR A 192 6.49 42.34 -16.30
N LYS A 193 6.29 43.64 -16.55
CA LYS A 193 7.34 44.63 -16.28
C LYS A 193 7.76 44.47 -14.82
N ARG A 194 9.05 44.30 -14.57
CA ARG A 194 9.58 44.09 -13.23
C ARG A 194 9.53 45.44 -12.50
N SER A 195 9.15 45.40 -11.22
CA SER A 195 9.06 46.60 -10.36
C SER A 195 10.38 47.37 -10.17
N TRP A 196 11.51 46.82 -10.63
CA TRP A 196 12.83 47.46 -10.56
C TRP A 196 13.14 48.35 -11.77
N ASP A 197 12.26 48.39 -12.79
CA ASP A 197 12.42 49.25 -13.97
C ASP A 197 11.81 50.67 -13.77
N LEU A 198 11.49 51.04 -12.52
CA LEU A 198 10.84 52.31 -12.15
C LEU A 198 11.67 53.17 -11.18
N PHE A 199 12.97 52.90 -11.03
CA PHE A 199 13.94 53.78 -10.38
C PHE A 199 15.19 53.97 -11.23
#